data_AF-A0A821L722-F1
#
_entry.id   AF-A0A821L722-F1
#
_cell.length_a   1.000
_cell.length_b   1.000
_cell.length_c   1.000
_cell.angle_alpha   90.00
_cell.angle_beta   90.00
_cell.angle_gamma   90.00
#
_symmetry.space_group_name_H-M   'P 1'
#
loop_
_entity.id
_entity.type
_entity.pdbx_description
1 polymer ?
#
loop_
_entity_poly.entity_id
_entity_poly.type
_entity_poly.pdbx_seq_one_letter_code
_entity_poly.pdbx_strand_id
1 'polypeptide(L)'
;MEIQDSGSSELNKSFMYTQLLKEILLDMKRDYKRKNALVKFCRIKYADNECQLGLIDDFKLECNDQIVVEWYTKESFLFSMMNRALRSQDIETIMKMGFIICDFHQQISKNV
;
A
#
# COMPACT_ATOMS: atom_id res chain seq x y z
N MET A 1 18.44 -40.05 0.02
CA MET A 1 17.14 -39.39 -0.22
C MET A 1 17.40 -37.90 0.01
N GLU A 2 17.64 -37.15 -1.06
CA GLU A 2 17.85 -35.71 -0.97
C GLU A 2 16.52 -35.06 -0.57
N ILE A 3 16.53 -34.34 0.55
CA ILE A 3 15.43 -33.44 0.89
C ILE A 3 15.54 -32.29 -0.11
N GLN A 4 14.65 -32.28 -1.09
CA GLN A 4 14.54 -31.21 -2.06
C GLN A 4 14.08 -29.94 -1.33
N ASP A 5 15.01 -29.03 -1.10
CA ASP A 5 14.79 -27.69 -0.53
C ASP A 5 14.02 -26.81 -1.54
N SER A 6 12.73 -27.12 -1.72
CA SER A 6 11.83 -26.36 -2.58
C SER A 6 11.47 -25.00 -1.96
N GLY A 7 11.54 -24.90 -0.62
CA GLY A 7 11.22 -23.69 0.14
C GLY A 7 12.17 -22.53 -0.13
N SER A 8 13.48 -22.79 -0.20
CA SER A 8 14.50 -21.77 -0.51
C SER A 8 14.30 -21.16 -1.89
N SER A 9 13.99 -21.98 -2.91
CA SER A 9 13.83 -21.48 -4.29
C SER A 9 12.63 -20.54 -4.48
N GLU A 10 11.51 -20.82 -3.81
CA GLU A 10 10.29 -20.03 -3.93
C GLU A 10 10.35 -18.75 -3.08
N LEU A 11 10.94 -18.82 -1.88
CA LEU A 11 11.24 -17.64 -1.07
C LEU A 11 12.15 -16.68 -1.83
N ASN A 12 13.17 -17.21 -2.52
CA ASN A 12 14.09 -16.42 -3.33
C ASN A 12 13.35 -15.71 -4.48
N LYS A 13 12.43 -16.38 -5.17
CA LYS A 13 11.62 -15.73 -6.22
C LYS A 13 10.71 -14.64 -5.65
N SER A 14 9.98 -14.93 -4.57
CA SER A 14 9.07 -13.97 -3.93
C SER A 14 9.81 -12.73 -3.44
N PHE A 15 11.01 -12.91 -2.89
CA PHE A 15 11.90 -11.82 -2.51
C PHE A 15 12.33 -10.99 -3.73
N MET A 16 12.80 -11.63 -4.81
CA MET A 16 13.18 -10.95 -6.05
C MET A 16 12.01 -10.15 -6.65
N TYR A 17 10.80 -10.73 -6.69
CA TYR A 17 9.60 -10.03 -7.16
C TYR A 17 9.22 -8.86 -6.25
N THR A 18 9.29 -9.03 -4.93
CA THR A 18 9.01 -7.95 -3.98
C THR A 18 10.01 -6.81 -4.13
N GLN A 19 11.28 -7.12 -4.37
CA GLN A 19 12.32 -6.13 -4.55
C GLN A 19 12.17 -5.36 -5.86
N LEU A 20 11.89 -6.06 -6.97
CA LEU A 20 11.57 -5.43 -8.25
C LEU A 20 10.32 -4.55 -8.14
N LEU A 21 9.27 -5.02 -7.46
CA LEU A 21 8.06 -4.25 -7.22
C LEU A 21 8.36 -3.00 -6.40
N LYS A 22 9.19 -3.11 -5.36
CA LYS A 22 9.64 -1.95 -4.56
C LYS A 22 10.34 -0.92 -5.43
N GLU A 23 11.28 -1.33 -6.28
CA GLU A 23 11.99 -0.44 -7.21
C GLU A 23 11.02 0.26 -8.16
N ILE A 24 10.11 -0.52 -8.79
CA ILE A 24 9.07 0.01 -9.68
C ILE A 24 8.21 1.05 -8.97
N LEU A 25 7.80 0.78 -7.72
CA LEU A 25 7.01 1.71 -6.92
C LEU A 25 7.81 3.00 -6.65
N LEU A 26 9.06 2.91 -6.21
CA LEU A 26 9.90 4.06 -5.86
C LEU A 26 10.23 4.96 -7.04
N ASP A 27 10.28 4.42 -8.26
CA ASP A 27 10.46 5.20 -9.50
C ASP A 27 9.19 5.92 -9.96
N MET A 28 8.04 5.63 -9.36
CA MET A 28 6.81 6.29 -9.75
C MET A 28 6.78 7.76 -9.32
N LYS A 29 6.58 8.64 -10.29
CA LYS A 29 6.33 10.06 -10.02
C LYS A 29 5.06 10.24 -9.19
N ARG A 30 5.12 11.15 -8.21
CA ARG A 30 3.93 11.64 -7.49
C ARG A 30 2.95 12.21 -8.51
N ASP A 31 1.70 11.74 -8.44
CA ASP A 31 0.60 12.24 -9.24
C ASP A 31 -0.65 12.32 -8.38
N TYR A 32 -1.15 13.53 -8.16
CA TYR A 32 -2.37 13.79 -7.40
C TYR A 32 -3.60 13.06 -7.98
N LYS A 33 -3.60 12.75 -9.28
CA LYS A 33 -4.66 11.94 -9.91
C LYS A 33 -4.75 10.54 -9.29
N ARG A 34 -3.65 9.99 -8.78
CA ARG A 34 -3.60 8.67 -8.14
C ARG A 34 -4.28 8.67 -6.78
N LYS A 35 -4.21 9.76 -6.01
CA LYS A 35 -4.99 9.92 -4.77
C LYS A 35 -6.48 9.83 -5.06
N ASN A 36 -6.97 10.56 -6.05
CA ASN A 36 -8.38 10.52 -6.44
C ASN A 36 -8.82 9.14 -6.96
N ALA A 37 -7.96 8.46 -7.71
CA ALA A 37 -8.22 7.10 -8.18
C ALA A 37 -8.30 6.11 -7.01
N LEU A 38 -7.41 6.22 -6.02
CA LEU A 38 -7.44 5.40 -4.81
C LEU A 38 -8.71 5.65 -4.01
N VAL A 39 -9.09 6.91 -3.78
CA VAL A 39 -10.34 7.25 -3.08
C VAL A 39 -11.56 6.63 -3.77
N LYS A 40 -11.64 6.73 -5.11
CA LYS A 40 -12.73 6.12 -5.88
C LYS A 40 -12.75 4.59 -5.71
N PHE A 41 -11.59 3.94 -5.77
CA PHE A 41 -11.46 2.51 -5.54
C PHE A 41 -11.92 2.12 -4.13
N CYS A 42 -11.51 2.86 -3.09
CA CYS A 42 -11.93 2.61 -1.72
C CYS A 42 -13.44 2.78 -1.54
N ARG A 43 -14.06 3.83 -2.10
CA ARG A 43 -15.53 4.02 -2.02
C ARG A 43 -16.31 2.86 -2.62
N ILE A 44 -15.84 2.29 -3.74
CA ILE A 44 -16.46 1.10 -4.35
C ILE A 44 -16.27 -0.12 -3.43
N LYS A 45 -15.06 -0.31 -2.88
CA LYS A 45 -14.73 -1.46 -2.04
C LYS A 45 -15.45 -1.47 -0.68
N TYR A 46 -15.76 -0.30 -0.14
CA TYR A 46 -16.42 -0.11 1.16
C TYR A 46 -17.83 0.48 1.03
N ALA A 47 -18.50 0.26 -0.11
CA ALA A 47 -19.80 0.87 -0.41
C ALA A 47 -20.87 0.62 0.67
N ASP A 48 -20.82 -0.53 1.34
CA ASP A 48 -21.78 -0.92 2.38
C ASP A 48 -21.28 -0.63 3.81
N ASN A 49 -20.20 0.14 3.98
CA ASN A 49 -19.61 0.45 5.27
C ASN A 49 -19.49 1.96 5.50
N GLU A 50 -20.57 2.55 6.02
CA GLU A 50 -20.68 4.00 6.31
C GLU A 50 -19.53 4.54 7.17
N CYS A 51 -19.05 3.76 8.15
CA CYS A 51 -17.92 4.16 8.98
C CYS A 51 -16.64 4.33 8.15
N GLN A 52 -16.37 3.38 7.24
CA GLN A 52 -15.21 3.47 6.35
C GLN A 52 -15.40 4.56 5.29
N LEU A 53 -16.62 4.78 4.80
CA LEU A 53 -16.92 5.88 3.86
C LEU A 53 -16.60 7.25 4.48
N GLY A 54 -16.97 7.48 5.75
CA GLY A 54 -16.59 8.69 6.47
C GLY A 54 -15.07 8.88 6.56
N LEU A 55 -14.33 7.83 6.94
CA LEU A 55 -12.86 7.87 6.99
C LEU A 55 -12.22 8.12 5.61
N ILE A 56 -12.83 7.62 4.52
CA ILE A 56 -12.36 7.86 3.15
C ILE A 56 -12.56 9.33 2.75
N ASP A 57 -13.64 9.96 3.21
CA ASP A 57 -13.92 11.37 2.94
C ASP A 57 -12.96 12.29 3.70
N ASP A 58 -12.72 12.00 4.98
CA ASP A 58 -11.69 12.67 5.78
C ASP A 58 -10.32 12.52 5.12
N PHE A 59 -9.93 11.30 4.71
CA PHE A 59 -8.67 11.05 4.00
C PHE A 59 -8.56 11.87 2.70
N LYS A 60 -9.65 11.98 1.93
CA LYS A 60 -9.66 12.76 0.69
C LYS A 60 -9.34 14.23 0.97
N LEU A 61 -9.90 14.79 2.03
CA LEU A 61 -9.74 16.20 2.41
C LEU A 61 -8.37 16.47 3.06
N GLU A 62 -7.97 15.62 3.99
CA GLU A 62 -6.86 15.90 4.92
C GLU A 62 -5.52 15.29 4.52
N CYS A 63 -5.52 14.19 3.76
CA CYS A 63 -4.27 13.50 3.45
C CYS A 63 -3.36 14.37 2.58
N ASN A 64 -2.35 14.96 3.21
CA ASN A 64 -1.18 15.59 2.62
C ASN A 64 0.07 14.79 3.01
N ASP A 65 1.20 15.11 2.38
CA ASP A 65 2.47 14.39 2.53
C ASP A 65 2.95 14.27 4.00
N GLN A 66 2.52 15.18 4.87
CA GLN A 66 2.96 15.26 6.26
C GLN A 66 2.16 14.34 7.21
N ILE A 67 0.97 13.90 6.80
CA ILE A 67 0.00 13.19 7.65
C ILE A 67 -0.22 11.73 7.16
N VAL A 68 0.43 11.31 6.07
CA VAL A 68 0.31 9.95 5.52
C VAL A 68 0.58 8.87 6.57
N VAL A 69 1.61 9.06 7.42
CA VAL A 69 1.94 8.09 8.49
C VAL A 69 0.87 8.00 9.57
N GLU A 70 0.22 9.11 9.91
CA GLU A 70 -0.89 9.12 10.86
C GLU A 70 -2.10 8.35 10.31
N TRP A 71 -2.38 8.47 9.00
CA TRP A 71 -3.46 7.72 8.35
C TRP A 71 -3.24 6.20 8.33
N TYR A 72 -2.00 5.73 8.32
CA TYR A 72 -1.69 4.31 8.43
C TYR A 72 -1.67 3.80 9.86
N THR A 73 -1.25 4.60 10.82
CA THR A 73 -1.24 4.18 12.23
C THR A 73 -2.63 4.25 12.87
N LYS A 74 -3.54 5.07 12.32
CA LYS A 74 -4.96 5.03 12.63
C LYS A 74 -5.57 3.71 12.14
N GLU A 75 -6.41 3.08 12.96
CA GLU A 75 -7.25 1.94 12.54
C GLU A 75 -8.26 2.39 11.47
N SER A 76 -7.80 2.50 10.23
CA SER A 76 -8.53 3.03 9.09
C SER A 76 -8.57 2.01 7.94
N PHE A 77 -9.42 2.28 6.93
CA PHE A 77 -9.42 1.51 5.68
C PHE A 77 -8.00 1.36 5.10
N LEU A 78 -7.15 2.37 5.28
CA LEU A 78 -5.81 2.41 4.70
C LEU A 78 -4.90 1.37 5.33
N PHE A 79 -4.91 1.26 6.67
CA PHE A 79 -4.14 0.26 7.40
C PHE A 79 -4.56 -1.17 7.01
N SER A 80 -5.87 -1.45 7.09
CA SER A 80 -6.38 -2.79 6.78
C SER A 80 -6.16 -3.17 5.31
N MET A 81 -6.35 -2.22 4.38
CA MET A 81 -6.14 -2.44 2.96
C MET A 81 -4.68 -2.71 2.65
N MET A 82 -3.75 -1.90 3.15
CA MET A 82 -2.32 -2.06 2.86
C MET A 82 -1.79 -3.38 3.39
N ASN A 83 -2.05 -3.69 4.65
CA ASN A 83 -1.56 -4.92 5.28
C ASN A 83 -2.17 -6.17 4.66
N ARG A 84 -3.42 -6.11 4.19
CA ARG A 84 -4.02 -7.20 3.44
C ARG A 84 -3.33 -7.36 2.08
N ALA A 85 -3.19 -6.27 1.33
CA ALA A 85 -2.62 -6.32 -0.02
C ALA A 85 -1.17 -6.81 -0.03
N LEU A 86 -0.35 -6.37 0.92
CA LEU A 86 1.03 -6.84 1.09
C LEU A 86 1.09 -8.33 1.45
N ARG A 87 0.25 -8.79 2.40
CA ARG A 87 0.21 -10.21 2.80
C ARG A 87 -0.27 -11.14 1.71
N SER A 88 -1.24 -10.70 0.89
CA SER A 88 -1.80 -11.49 -0.20
C SER A 88 -1.10 -11.26 -1.53
N GLN A 89 -0.07 -10.40 -1.58
CA GLN A 89 0.58 -9.96 -2.82
C GLN A 89 -0.42 -9.47 -3.89
N ASP A 90 -1.46 -8.74 -3.46
CA ASP A 90 -2.44 -8.14 -4.36
C ASP A 90 -1.80 -6.94 -5.09
N ILE A 91 -1.15 -7.25 -6.22
CA ILE A 91 -0.40 -6.28 -7.02
C ILE A 91 -1.29 -5.13 -7.46
N GLU A 92 -2.55 -5.39 -7.82
CA GLU A 92 -3.45 -4.34 -8.29
C GLU A 92 -3.74 -3.31 -7.19
N THR A 93 -4.00 -3.78 -5.96
CA THR A 93 -4.17 -2.89 -4.80
C THR A 93 -2.86 -2.20 -4.42
N ILE A 94 -1.72 -2.93 -4.39
CA ILE A 94 -0.41 -2.36 -4.09
C ILE A 94 -0.06 -1.21 -5.05
N MET A 95 -0.30 -1.39 -6.35
CA MET A 95 -0.03 -0.37 -7.36
C MET A 95 -0.92 0.88 -7.18
N LYS A 96 -2.20 0.71 -6.84
CA LYS A 96 -3.09 1.85 -6.50
C LYS A 96 -2.64 2.58 -5.24
N MET A 97 -2.05 1.86 -4.29
CA MET A 97 -1.47 2.41 -3.06
C MET A 97 -0.02 2.89 -3.22
N GLY A 98 0.55 2.79 -4.44
CA GLY A 98 1.99 2.96 -4.63
C GLY A 98 2.52 4.30 -4.14
N PHE A 99 1.80 5.40 -4.36
CA PHE A 99 2.21 6.72 -3.87
C PHE A 99 2.29 6.78 -2.34
N ILE A 100 1.38 6.10 -1.64
CA ILE A 100 1.35 6.02 -0.17
C ILE A 100 2.55 5.19 0.32
N ILE A 101 2.83 4.07 -0.35
CA ILE A 101 3.97 3.19 -0.02
C ILE A 101 5.30 3.92 -0.24
N CYS A 102 5.42 4.71 -1.30
CA CYS A 102 6.58 5.57 -1.54
C CYS A 102 6.76 6.60 -0.42
N ASP A 103 5.67 7.26 -0.01
CA ASP A 103 5.68 8.26 1.06
C ASP A 103 6.12 7.63 2.38
N PHE A 104 5.61 6.43 2.71
CA PHE A 104 6.07 5.65 3.85
C PHE A 104 7.55 5.34 3.80
N HIS A 105 8.02 4.81 2.66
CA HIS A 105 9.43 4.47 2.50
C HIS A 105 10.32 5.71 2.68
N GLN A 106 9.92 6.86 2.11
CA GLN A 106 10.66 8.12 2.27
C GLN A 106 10.68 8.62 3.71
N GLN A 107 9.59 8.49 4.46
CA GLN A 107 9.51 8.94 5.85
C GLN A 107 10.27 8.02 6.81
N ILE A 108 10.19 6.70 6.60
CA ILE A 108 10.92 5.71 7.42
C ILE A 108 12.43 5.83 7.16
N SER A 109 12.86 5.94 5.90
CA SER A 109 14.28 6.07 5.57
C SER A 109 14.92 7.38 6.02
N LYS A 110 14.12 8.38 6.41
CA LYS A 110 14.62 9.64 7.01
C LYS A 110 14.76 9.57 8.53
N ASN A 111 14.14 8.57 9.17
CA ASN A 111 14.11 8.38 10.63
C ASN A 111 15.02 7.24 11.10
N VAL A 112 15.91 6.76 10.23
CA VAL A 112 16.99 5.79 10.50
C VAL A 112 18.31 6.47 10.20
#